data_AF-A0AAU4GB07-F1
#
_entry.id   AF-A0AAU4GB07-F1
#
_cell.length_a   1.000
_cell.length_b   1.000
_cell.length_c   1.000
_cell.angle_alpha   90.00
_cell.angle_beta   90.00
_cell.angle_gamma   90.00
#
_symmetry.space_group_name_H-M   'P 1'
#
loop_
_entity.id
_entity.type
_entity.pdbx_description
1 polymer ?
#
loop_
_entity_poly.entity_id
_entity_poly.type
_entity_poly.pdbx_seq_one_letter_code
_entity_poly.pdbx_strand_id
1 'polypeptide(L)'
;MEAEQAADVALFAATGGSARSVAAELALELSVTERRAGADVALAQALTTRLPATFAAFQRGEIDGFKARMVFEPTIALSDEMASQVDAIVATRLAGKNPSSLRAAVNRVVQKVDAEGYERRSRARRRDRNVCLIHQDETMSTLLCDLPVEQASAIYTSLDHQARRLRRGGEARTLDQLRADVLVDRLLNRAPGDSGVKPVVYLYVGACHVFCVS
;
A
#
# COMPACT_ATOMS: atom_id res chain seq x y z
N MET A 1 -0.24 15.31 11.56
CA MET A 1 1.15 15.73 11.76
C MET A 1 1.30 17.07 11.09
N GLU A 2 1.63 18.07 11.88
CA GLU A 2 1.94 19.43 11.45
C GLU A 2 3.46 19.59 11.25
N ALA A 3 3.89 20.69 10.62
CA ALA A 3 5.29 20.89 10.30
C ALA A 3 6.16 21.10 11.56
N GLU A 4 5.63 21.80 12.55
CA GLU A 4 6.27 21.99 13.86
C GLU A 4 6.42 20.66 14.60
N GLN A 5 5.34 19.87 14.66
CA GLN A 5 5.38 18.52 15.23
C GLN A 5 6.42 17.62 14.54
N ALA A 6 6.62 17.76 13.22
CA ALA A 6 7.65 17.01 12.51
C ALA A 6 9.07 17.46 12.92
N ALA A 7 9.30 18.74 13.19
CA ALA A 7 10.58 19.22 13.71
C ALA A 7 10.86 18.67 15.11
N ASP A 8 9.86 18.71 15.99
CA ASP A 8 9.99 18.23 17.38
C ASP A 8 10.25 16.73 17.43
N VAL A 9 9.53 15.94 16.62
CA VAL A 9 9.76 14.49 16.53
C VAL A 9 11.16 14.19 15.98
N ALA A 10 11.65 14.97 15.01
CA ALA A 10 13.01 14.80 14.49
C ALA A 10 14.07 15.14 15.54
N LEU A 11 13.87 16.22 16.30
CA LEU A 11 14.75 16.62 17.40
C LEU A 11 14.76 15.53 18.48
N PHE A 12 13.60 15.06 18.91
CA PHE A 12 13.47 13.98 19.87
C PHE A 12 14.17 12.70 19.40
N ALA A 13 14.06 12.36 18.12
CA ALA A 13 14.74 11.21 17.55
C ALA A 13 16.26 11.38 17.44
N ALA A 14 16.76 12.62 17.33
CA ALA A 14 18.19 12.92 17.31
C ALA A 14 18.83 12.92 18.70
N THR A 15 18.08 13.30 19.73
CA THR A 15 18.55 13.35 21.12
C THR A 15 18.21 12.10 21.93
N GLY A 16 17.23 11.32 21.48
CA GLY A 16 16.73 10.14 22.15
C GLY A 16 17.66 8.93 22.06
N GLY A 17 17.22 7.83 22.66
CA GLY A 17 17.93 6.54 22.59
C GLY A 17 17.83 5.88 21.22
N SER A 18 17.79 4.55 21.19
CA SER A 18 17.61 3.82 19.91
C SER A 18 16.30 4.22 19.20
N ALA A 19 16.26 4.13 17.86
CA ALA A 19 15.05 4.42 17.08
C ALA A 19 13.82 3.63 17.54
N ARG A 20 14.03 2.42 18.08
CA ARG A 20 12.97 1.60 18.68
C ARG A 20 12.45 2.18 20.00
N SER A 21 13.34 2.69 20.85
CA SER A 21 12.97 3.38 22.11
C SER A 21 12.14 4.62 21.82
N VAL A 22 12.64 5.46 20.90
CA VAL A 22 11.98 6.69 20.46
C VAL A 22 10.59 6.40 19.91
N ALA A 23 10.44 5.38 19.06
CA ALA A 23 9.14 5.00 18.50
C ALA A 23 8.17 4.45 19.56
N ALA A 24 8.65 3.71 20.55
CA ALA A 24 7.82 3.18 21.64
C ALA A 24 7.33 4.30 22.58
N GLU A 25 8.22 5.23 22.95
CA GLU A 25 7.88 6.41 23.76
C GLU A 25 6.86 7.30 23.03
N LEU A 26 7.09 7.57 21.74
CA LEU A 26 6.16 8.35 20.93
C LEU A 26 4.80 7.66 20.73
N ALA A 27 4.79 6.33 20.61
CA ALA A 27 3.55 5.56 20.52
C ALA A 27 2.70 5.66 21.79
N LEU A 28 3.34 5.58 22.97
CA LEU A 28 2.67 5.75 24.26
C LEU A 28 2.10 7.15 24.40
N GLU A 29 2.90 8.18 24.11
CA GLU A 29 2.50 9.59 24.24
C GLU A 29 1.32 9.93 23.31
N LEU A 30 1.39 9.50 22.05
CA LEU A 30 0.37 9.83 21.04
C LEU A 30 -0.80 8.83 20.99
N SER A 31 -0.80 7.79 21.84
CA SER A 31 -1.78 6.71 21.82
C SER A 31 -1.94 6.05 20.43
N VAL A 32 -0.81 5.82 19.76
CA VAL A 32 -0.76 5.16 18.44
C VAL A 32 0.05 3.88 18.50
N THR A 33 -0.05 3.05 17.46
CA THR A 33 0.79 1.84 17.37
C THR A 33 2.27 2.19 17.19
N GLU A 34 3.18 1.37 17.74
CA GLU A 34 4.63 1.53 17.52
C GLU A 34 5.00 1.60 16.03
N ARG A 35 4.30 0.84 15.18
CA ARG A 35 4.47 0.89 13.73
C ARG A 35 4.16 2.28 13.18
N ARG A 36 3.08 2.90 13.66
CA ARG A 36 2.71 4.25 13.23
C ARG A 36 3.71 5.28 13.72
N ALA A 37 4.07 5.22 15.00
CA ALA A 37 5.08 6.10 15.59
C ALA A 37 6.42 6.00 14.87
N GLY A 38 6.90 4.78 14.59
CA GLY A 38 8.13 4.57 13.83
C GLY A 38 8.08 5.15 12.41
N ALA A 39 6.94 5.08 11.73
CA ALA A 39 6.75 5.71 10.43
C ALA A 39 6.74 7.25 10.52
N ASP A 40 6.19 7.80 11.60
CA ASP A 40 6.18 9.24 11.86
C ASP A 40 7.60 9.76 12.19
N VAL A 41 8.38 9.03 12.98
CA VAL A 41 9.81 9.31 13.26
C VAL A 41 10.64 9.31 11.98
N ALA A 42 10.50 8.25 11.16
CA ALA A 42 11.27 8.14 9.91
C ALA A 42 10.94 9.27 8.93
N LEU A 43 9.67 9.69 8.84
CA LEU A 43 9.25 10.84 8.05
C LEU A 43 9.87 12.14 8.56
N ALA A 44 9.78 12.39 9.87
CA ALA A 44 10.31 13.58 10.51
C ALA A 44 11.84 13.72 10.30
N GLN A 45 12.59 12.64 10.51
CA GLN A 45 14.03 12.60 10.25
C GLN A 45 14.33 12.87 8.77
N ALA A 46 13.61 12.25 7.84
CA ALA A 46 13.85 12.45 6.42
C ALA A 46 13.59 13.89 5.99
N LEU A 47 12.51 14.51 6.47
CA LEU A 47 12.16 15.91 6.17
C LEU A 47 13.24 16.89 6.65
N THR A 48 13.82 16.65 7.82
CA THR A 48 14.83 17.54 8.42
C THR A 48 16.26 17.30 7.91
N THR A 49 16.53 16.17 7.27
CA THR A 49 17.89 15.79 6.83
C THR A 49 18.05 15.77 5.31
N ARG A 50 17.27 14.93 4.62
CA ARG A 50 17.48 14.57 3.21
C ARG A 50 16.36 15.00 2.27
N LEU A 51 15.25 15.53 2.80
CA LEU A 51 14.14 16.12 2.05
C LEU A 51 13.84 17.58 2.47
N PRO A 52 14.86 18.46 2.60
CA PRO A 52 14.68 19.81 3.14
C PRO A 52 13.77 20.72 2.30
N ALA A 53 13.74 20.57 0.98
CA ALA A 53 12.88 21.38 0.10
C ALA A 53 11.41 21.00 0.24
N THR A 54 11.10 19.70 0.38
CA THR A 54 9.76 19.22 0.75
C THR A 54 9.37 19.73 2.13
N PHE A 55 10.29 19.70 3.10
CA PHE A 55 10.01 20.23 4.44
C PHE A 55 9.71 21.73 4.42
N ALA A 56 10.47 22.51 3.64
CA ALA A 56 10.21 23.94 3.47
C ALA A 56 8.83 24.20 2.84
N ALA A 57 8.41 23.40 1.85
CA ALA A 57 7.05 23.51 1.28
C ALA A 57 5.96 23.14 2.31
N PHE A 58 6.24 22.17 3.17
CA PHE A 58 5.34 21.80 4.26
C PHE A 58 5.23 22.91 5.32
N GLN A 59 6.34 23.53 5.73
CA GLN A 59 6.34 24.67 6.65
C GLN A 59 5.59 25.89 6.10
N ARG A 60 5.65 26.13 4.79
CA ARG A 60 4.88 27.19 4.12
C ARG A 60 3.41 26.86 3.91
N GLY A 61 2.96 25.64 4.27
CA GLY A 61 1.58 25.19 4.06
C GLY A 61 1.20 24.93 2.61
N GLU A 62 2.17 24.87 1.69
CA GLU A 62 1.92 24.56 0.26
C GLU A 62 1.49 23.09 0.08
N ILE A 63 1.95 22.24 0.99
CA ILE A 63 1.57 20.83 1.09
C ILE A 63 1.19 20.50 2.53
N ASP A 64 0.37 19.48 2.71
CA ASP A 64 0.07 18.89 4.03
C ASP A 64 1.00 17.71 4.34
N GLY A 65 0.92 17.19 5.56
CA GLY A 65 1.73 16.05 5.99
C GLY A 65 1.45 14.76 5.20
N PHE A 66 0.25 14.60 4.61
CA PHE A 66 -0.07 13.47 3.76
C PHE A 66 0.71 13.55 2.44
N LYS A 67 0.75 14.71 1.79
CA LYS A 67 1.56 14.96 0.60
C LYS A 67 3.05 14.87 0.88
N ALA A 68 3.52 15.35 2.04
CA ALA A 68 4.92 15.17 2.45
C ALA A 68 5.28 13.68 2.54
N ARG A 69 4.42 12.85 3.15
CA ARG A 69 4.59 11.39 3.17
C ARG A 69 4.64 10.77 1.77
N MET A 70 3.85 11.28 0.84
CA MET A 70 3.84 10.81 -0.55
C MET A 70 5.14 11.08 -1.31
N VAL A 71 5.92 12.09 -0.88
CA VAL A 71 7.29 12.33 -1.37
C VAL A 71 8.30 11.43 -0.64
N PHE A 72 8.12 11.25 0.67
CA PHE A 72 9.01 10.44 1.50
C PHE A 72 8.99 8.95 1.16
N GLU A 73 7.82 8.32 1.03
CA GLU A 73 7.71 6.86 0.88
C GLU A 73 8.55 6.31 -0.30
N PRO A 74 8.52 6.90 -1.51
CA PRO A 74 9.34 6.43 -2.62
C PRO A 74 10.84 6.63 -2.44
N THR A 75 11.28 7.54 -1.55
CA THR A 75 12.69 7.83 -1.32
C THR A 75 13.32 6.97 -0.23
N ILE A 76 12.54 6.19 0.53
CA ILE A 76 13.03 5.32 1.62
C ILE A 76 14.19 4.42 1.16
N ALA A 77 14.10 3.86 -0.03
CA ALA A 77 15.10 2.92 -0.56
C ALA A 77 16.28 3.58 -1.29
N LEU A 78 16.36 4.91 -1.28
CA LEU A 78 17.43 5.68 -1.91
C LEU A 78 18.52 6.03 -0.90
N SER A 79 19.74 6.25 -1.40
CA SER A 79 20.77 6.93 -0.60
C SER A 79 20.35 8.37 -0.30
N ASP A 80 20.98 8.99 0.68
CA ASP A 80 20.62 10.35 1.10
C ASP A 80 20.93 11.39 0.03
N GLU A 81 21.97 11.17 -0.79
CA GLU A 81 22.32 12.01 -1.94
C GLU A 81 21.23 11.92 -3.02
N MET A 82 20.79 10.70 -3.36
CA MET A 82 19.73 10.48 -4.34
C MET A 82 18.39 11.02 -3.84
N ALA A 83 18.09 10.84 -2.55
CA ALA A 83 16.88 11.38 -1.93
C ALA A 83 16.85 12.92 -1.99
N SER A 84 17.98 13.58 -1.69
CA SER A 84 18.13 15.03 -1.79
C SER A 84 17.99 15.54 -3.22
N GLN A 85 18.51 14.79 -4.21
CA GLN A 85 18.32 15.12 -5.61
C GLN A 85 16.84 15.01 -6.03
N VAL A 86 16.15 13.95 -5.61
CA VAL A 86 14.70 13.78 -5.85
C VAL A 86 13.92 14.92 -5.21
N ASP A 87 14.24 15.27 -3.97
CA ASP A 87 13.60 16.34 -3.21
C ASP A 87 13.66 17.69 -3.94
N ALA A 88 14.86 18.11 -4.37
CA ALA A 88 15.05 19.35 -5.10
C ALA A 88 14.21 19.40 -6.40
N ILE A 89 14.13 18.29 -7.14
CA ILE A 89 13.36 18.21 -8.38
C ILE A 89 11.85 18.21 -8.10
N VAL A 90 11.40 17.45 -7.10
CA VAL A 90 9.98 17.29 -6.76
C VAL A 90 9.41 18.58 -6.17
N ALA A 91 10.18 19.30 -5.35
CA ALA A 91 9.76 20.54 -4.71
C ALA A 91 9.24 21.58 -5.72
N THR A 92 9.86 21.66 -6.90
CA THR A 92 9.41 22.56 -8.00
C THR A 92 8.05 22.21 -8.60
N ARG A 93 7.48 21.05 -8.23
CA ARG A 93 6.25 20.48 -8.82
C ARG A 93 5.17 20.16 -7.79
N LEU A 94 5.32 20.61 -6.54
CA LEU A 94 4.39 20.27 -5.46
C LEU A 94 3.04 21.00 -5.58
N ALA A 95 3.05 22.26 -6.02
CA ALA A 95 1.87 23.10 -6.08
C ALA A 95 0.77 22.54 -7.00
N GLY A 96 -0.48 22.59 -6.54
CA GLY A 96 -1.68 22.26 -7.34
C GLY A 96 -1.87 20.79 -7.70
N LYS A 97 -1.02 19.86 -7.22
CA LYS A 97 -1.20 18.42 -7.50
C LYS A 97 -2.10 17.74 -6.48
N ASN A 98 -3.01 16.92 -6.98
CA ASN A 98 -3.71 15.93 -6.18
C ASN A 98 -2.76 14.78 -5.78
N PRO A 99 -3.10 13.98 -4.76
CA PRO A 99 -2.20 12.95 -4.23
C PRO A 99 -1.74 11.91 -5.25
N SER A 100 -2.65 11.42 -6.11
CA SER A 100 -2.31 10.40 -7.12
C SER A 100 -1.32 10.93 -8.16
N SER A 101 -1.54 12.16 -8.63
CA SER A 101 -0.65 12.84 -9.59
C SER A 101 0.72 13.13 -8.97
N LEU A 102 0.74 13.50 -7.68
CA LEU A 102 1.98 13.69 -6.93
C LEU A 102 2.76 12.38 -6.83
N ARG A 103 2.13 11.26 -6.41
CA ARG A 103 2.79 9.94 -6.31
C ARG A 103 3.43 9.54 -7.65
N ALA A 104 2.68 9.70 -8.73
CA ALA A 104 3.17 9.38 -10.07
C ALA A 104 4.36 10.26 -10.47
N ALA A 105 4.32 11.56 -10.15
CA ALA A 105 5.41 12.49 -10.44
C ALA A 105 6.68 12.12 -9.63
N VAL A 106 6.55 11.85 -8.33
CA VAL A 106 7.66 11.45 -7.47
C VAL A 106 8.28 10.15 -7.97
N ASN A 107 7.47 9.12 -8.22
CA ASN A 107 7.96 7.83 -8.72
C ASN A 107 8.73 7.97 -10.05
N ARG A 108 8.28 8.84 -10.97
CA ARG A 108 9.01 9.12 -12.21
C ARG A 108 10.37 9.79 -11.95
N VAL A 109 10.46 10.69 -10.99
CA VAL A 109 11.73 11.34 -10.63
C VAL A 109 12.66 10.32 -9.97
N VAL A 110 12.16 9.51 -9.02
CA VAL A 110 12.90 8.43 -8.39
C VAL A 110 13.45 7.44 -9.42
N GLN A 111 12.62 7.01 -10.38
CA GLN A 111 13.06 6.10 -11.44
C GLN A 111 14.15 6.71 -12.34
N LYS A 112 14.13 8.03 -12.55
CA LYS A 112 15.16 8.73 -13.32
C LYS A 112 16.48 8.87 -12.55
N VAL A 113 16.40 9.14 -11.24
CA VAL A 113 17.57 9.32 -10.36
C VAL A 113 18.24 7.98 -10.04
N ASP A 114 17.45 6.94 -9.79
CA ASP A 114 17.93 5.61 -9.41
C ASP A 114 17.34 4.52 -10.32
N ALA A 115 17.72 4.54 -11.59
CA ALA A 115 17.24 3.57 -12.58
C ALA A 115 17.67 2.13 -12.21
N GLU A 116 18.95 1.94 -11.85
CA GLU A 116 19.47 0.63 -11.50
C GLU A 116 18.86 0.08 -10.20
N GLY A 117 18.75 0.89 -9.15
CA GLY A 117 18.10 0.47 -7.92
C GLY A 117 16.62 0.20 -8.13
N TYR A 118 15.94 0.97 -8.99
CA TYR A 118 14.57 0.67 -9.39
C TYR A 118 14.48 -0.70 -10.09
N GLU A 119 15.38 -1.02 -11.01
CA GLU A 119 15.44 -2.34 -11.64
C GLU A 119 15.70 -3.46 -10.64
N ARG A 120 16.67 -3.30 -9.73
CA ARG A 120 16.97 -4.29 -8.69
C ARG A 120 15.74 -4.53 -7.80
N ARG A 121 15.08 -3.47 -7.34
CA ARG A 121 13.85 -3.55 -6.54
C ARG A 121 12.70 -4.20 -7.31
N SER A 122 12.54 -3.88 -8.59
CA SER A 122 11.55 -4.50 -9.46
C SER A 122 11.78 -6.01 -9.61
N ARG A 123 13.03 -6.44 -9.83
CA ARG A 123 13.39 -7.87 -9.89
C ARG A 123 13.14 -8.57 -8.56
N ALA A 124 13.41 -7.92 -7.43
CA ALA A 124 13.10 -8.46 -6.11
C ALA A 124 11.58 -8.62 -5.91
N ARG A 125 10.80 -7.57 -6.16
CA ARG A 125 9.33 -7.59 -6.03
C ARG A 125 8.66 -8.64 -6.91
N ARG A 126 9.22 -8.96 -8.07
CA ARG A 126 8.72 -10.04 -8.93
C ARG A 126 8.79 -11.42 -8.25
N ARG A 127 9.75 -11.63 -7.34
CA ARG A 127 9.90 -12.87 -6.56
C ARG A 127 8.91 -12.93 -5.38
N ASP A 128 8.42 -11.78 -4.92
CA ASP A 128 7.47 -11.68 -3.81
C ASP A 128 6.00 -11.89 -4.24
N ARG A 129 5.78 -12.49 -5.42
CA ARG A 129 4.43 -12.83 -5.90
C ARG A 129 3.67 -13.61 -4.85
N ASN A 130 2.45 -13.20 -4.57
CA ASN A 130 1.59 -13.88 -3.62
C ASN A 130 0.11 -13.75 -3.98
N VAL A 131 -0.68 -14.58 -3.30
CA VAL A 131 -2.13 -14.46 -3.22
C VAL A 131 -2.50 -14.55 -1.75
N CYS A 132 -3.27 -13.59 -1.26
CA CYS A 132 -3.71 -13.51 0.13
C CYS A 132 -5.23 -13.48 0.20
N LEU A 133 -5.78 -14.19 1.18
CA LEU A 133 -7.20 -14.15 1.51
C LEU A 133 -7.36 -13.40 2.83
N ILE A 134 -8.17 -12.33 2.81
CA ILE A 134 -8.45 -11.52 3.99
C ILE A 134 -9.95 -11.61 4.25
N HIS A 135 -10.34 -12.28 5.34
CA HIS A 135 -11.74 -12.33 5.77
C HIS A 135 -12.24 -10.95 6.19
N GLN A 136 -13.44 -10.62 5.75
CA GLN A 136 -14.14 -9.38 6.07
C GLN A 136 -15.42 -9.73 6.83
N ASP A 137 -16.10 -8.70 7.34
CA ASP A 137 -17.42 -8.86 7.93
C ASP A 137 -18.48 -9.20 6.86
N GLU A 138 -19.70 -9.52 7.31
CA GLU A 138 -20.87 -9.74 6.44
C GLU A 138 -20.68 -10.84 5.39
N THR A 139 -19.96 -11.91 5.75
CA THR A 139 -19.71 -13.10 4.88
C THR A 139 -18.92 -12.81 3.61
N MET A 140 -18.19 -11.70 3.58
CA MET A 140 -17.32 -11.34 2.46
C MET A 140 -15.86 -11.70 2.76
N SER A 141 -15.08 -11.91 1.70
CA SER A 141 -13.63 -12.05 1.81
C SER A 141 -12.96 -11.38 0.62
N THR A 142 -11.82 -10.75 0.87
CA THR A 142 -11.01 -10.11 -0.16
C THR A 142 -9.92 -11.08 -0.59
N LEU A 143 -9.87 -11.40 -1.89
CA LEU A 143 -8.75 -12.08 -2.51
C LEU A 143 -7.82 -11.04 -3.13
N LEU A 144 -6.62 -10.89 -2.57
CA LEU A 144 -5.60 -9.96 -3.04
C LEU A 144 -4.48 -10.73 -3.74
N CYS A 145 -4.03 -10.23 -4.90
CA CYS A 145 -2.94 -10.84 -5.65
C CYS A 145 -1.87 -9.80 -5.99
N ASP A 146 -0.64 -9.99 -5.51
CA ASP A 146 0.52 -9.21 -5.93
C ASP A 146 1.26 -9.95 -7.05
N LEU A 147 1.29 -9.33 -8.23
CA LEU A 147 1.71 -9.95 -9.49
C LEU A 147 2.52 -8.94 -10.33
N PRO A 148 3.57 -9.35 -11.09
CA PRO A 148 4.10 -8.61 -12.20
C PRO A 148 3.02 -8.00 -13.08
N VAL A 149 3.20 -6.70 -13.33
CA VAL A 149 2.20 -5.81 -13.90
C VAL A 149 1.63 -6.33 -15.22
N GLU A 150 2.46 -6.96 -16.05
CA GLU A 150 2.04 -7.52 -17.33
C GLU A 150 1.00 -8.64 -17.16
N GLN A 151 1.15 -9.50 -16.15
CA GLN A 151 0.20 -10.59 -15.92
C GLN A 151 -1.06 -10.10 -15.21
N ALA A 152 -0.93 -9.22 -14.21
CA ALA A 152 -2.08 -8.61 -13.54
C ALA A 152 -2.98 -7.87 -14.54
N SER A 153 -2.36 -7.09 -15.43
CA SER A 153 -3.05 -6.33 -16.47
C SER A 153 -3.73 -7.25 -17.49
N ALA A 154 -3.06 -8.33 -17.89
CA ALA A 154 -3.63 -9.32 -18.80
C ALA A 154 -4.84 -10.05 -18.18
N ILE A 155 -4.73 -10.47 -16.91
CA ILE A 155 -5.83 -11.08 -16.16
C ILE A 155 -7.02 -10.11 -16.10
N TYR A 156 -6.80 -8.89 -15.61
CA TYR A 156 -7.88 -7.90 -15.46
C TYR A 156 -8.55 -7.57 -16.79
N THR A 157 -7.76 -7.35 -17.85
CA THR A 157 -8.28 -7.07 -19.20
C THR A 157 -9.13 -8.23 -19.72
N SER A 158 -8.69 -9.47 -19.48
CA SER A 158 -9.41 -10.67 -19.89
C SER A 158 -10.74 -10.86 -19.13
N LEU A 159 -10.78 -10.52 -17.84
CA LEU A 159 -12.01 -10.49 -17.05
C LEU A 159 -12.96 -9.39 -17.53
N ASP A 160 -12.44 -8.16 -17.72
CA ASP A 160 -13.23 -7.01 -18.17
C ASP A 160 -13.84 -7.25 -19.54
N HIS A 161 -13.07 -7.79 -20.48
CA HIS A 161 -13.55 -8.12 -21.81
C HIS A 161 -14.74 -9.09 -21.77
N GLN A 162 -14.66 -10.15 -20.95
CA GLN A 162 -15.75 -11.12 -20.82
C GLN A 162 -16.97 -10.52 -20.10
N ALA A 163 -16.76 -9.74 -19.04
CA ALA A 163 -17.85 -9.05 -18.34
C ALA A 163 -18.62 -8.11 -19.27
N ARG A 164 -17.92 -7.35 -20.12
CA ARG A 164 -18.56 -6.48 -21.14
C ARG A 164 -19.34 -7.25 -22.20
N ARG A 165 -18.91 -8.47 -22.53
CA ARG A 165 -19.68 -9.35 -23.45
C ARG A 165 -20.98 -9.81 -22.79
N LEU A 166 -20.94 -10.20 -21.52
CA LEU A 166 -22.11 -10.64 -20.75
C LEU A 166 -23.12 -9.51 -20.51
N ARG A 167 -22.65 -8.26 -20.34
CA ARG A 167 -23.52 -7.10 -20.07
C ARG A 167 -24.48 -6.74 -21.22
N ARG A 168 -24.39 -7.38 -22.37
CA ARG A 168 -25.28 -7.11 -23.50
C ARG A 168 -26.68 -7.69 -23.22
N GLY A 169 -27.73 -7.08 -23.81
CA GLY A 169 -29.07 -7.68 -23.84
C GLY A 169 -29.87 -7.62 -22.54
N GLY A 170 -29.91 -6.46 -21.87
CA GLY A 170 -30.78 -6.26 -20.70
C GLY A 170 -30.24 -6.84 -19.39
N GLU A 171 -28.96 -7.17 -19.33
CA GLU A 171 -28.27 -7.60 -18.11
C GLU A 171 -28.39 -6.52 -17.02
N ALA A 172 -28.94 -6.90 -15.87
CA ALA A 172 -29.19 -6.01 -14.73
C ALA A 172 -27.96 -5.84 -13.82
N ARG A 173 -27.03 -6.81 -13.84
CA ARG A 173 -25.81 -6.75 -13.01
C ARG A 173 -24.85 -5.66 -13.46
N THR A 174 -24.14 -5.08 -12.49
CA THR A 174 -23.08 -4.10 -12.74
C THR A 174 -21.86 -4.77 -13.38
N LEU A 175 -20.97 -3.97 -14.00
CA LEU A 175 -19.74 -4.51 -14.57
C LEU A 175 -18.83 -5.13 -13.50
N ASP A 176 -18.81 -4.58 -12.29
CA ASP A 176 -17.98 -5.12 -11.20
C ASP A 176 -18.50 -6.48 -10.71
N GLN A 177 -19.83 -6.62 -10.56
CA GLN A 177 -20.45 -7.92 -10.28
C GLN A 177 -20.13 -8.94 -11.36
N LEU A 178 -20.27 -8.57 -12.63
CA LEU A 178 -19.95 -9.47 -13.75
C LEU A 178 -18.46 -9.86 -13.80
N ARG A 179 -17.54 -8.94 -13.48
CA ARG A 179 -16.11 -9.25 -13.39
C ARG A 179 -15.82 -10.24 -12.26
N ALA A 180 -16.47 -10.07 -11.11
CA ALA A 180 -16.35 -10.97 -9.97
C ALA A 180 -16.88 -12.37 -10.32
N ASP A 181 -18.05 -12.46 -10.95
CA ASP A 181 -18.65 -13.73 -11.39
C ASP A 181 -17.71 -14.45 -12.39
N VAL A 182 -17.22 -13.74 -13.41
CA VAL A 182 -16.27 -14.31 -14.40
C VAL A 182 -14.97 -14.79 -13.75
N LEU A 183 -14.48 -14.09 -12.72
CA LEU A 183 -13.29 -14.50 -11.99
C LEU A 183 -13.53 -15.84 -11.27
N VAL A 184 -14.64 -15.96 -10.55
CA VAL A 184 -15.01 -17.18 -9.80
C VAL A 184 -15.20 -18.35 -10.77
N ASP A 185 -15.93 -18.14 -11.86
CA ASP A 185 -16.19 -19.20 -12.84
C ASP A 185 -14.90 -19.75 -13.45
N ARG A 186 -13.94 -18.87 -13.76
CA ARG A 186 -12.63 -19.28 -14.30
C ARG A 186 -11.77 -20.02 -13.28
N LEU A 187 -11.71 -19.53 -12.04
CA LEU A 187 -10.84 -20.14 -11.02
C LEU A 187 -11.40 -21.46 -10.48
N LEU A 188 -12.73 -21.60 -10.46
CA LEU A 188 -13.40 -22.83 -10.03
C LEU A 188 -13.69 -23.80 -11.20
N ASN A 189 -13.28 -23.46 -12.43
CA ASN A 189 -13.59 -24.22 -13.66
C ASN A 189 -15.09 -24.57 -13.78
N ARG A 190 -15.96 -23.61 -13.45
CA ARG A 190 -17.42 -23.83 -13.51
C ARG A 190 -17.91 -23.88 -14.94
N ALA A 191 -18.77 -24.87 -15.21
CA ALA A 191 -19.61 -24.82 -16.39
C ALA A 191 -20.73 -23.77 -16.18
N PRO A 192 -21.23 -23.15 -17.26
CA PRO A 192 -22.38 -22.25 -17.17
C PRO A 192 -23.57 -22.97 -16.51
N GLY A 193 -24.08 -22.45 -15.39
CA GLY A 193 -25.20 -23.02 -14.64
C GLY A 193 -24.84 -23.84 -13.39
N ASP A 194 -23.55 -24.00 -13.07
CA ASP A 194 -23.12 -24.64 -11.82
C ASP A 194 -23.10 -23.65 -10.65
N SER A 195 -24.11 -23.73 -9.77
CA SER A 195 -24.30 -22.79 -8.65
C SER A 195 -23.64 -23.23 -7.34
N GLY A 196 -23.04 -24.42 -7.25
CA GLY A 196 -22.47 -24.94 -6.01
C GLY A 196 -21.03 -24.50 -5.78
N VAL A 197 -20.73 -23.72 -4.74
CA VAL A 197 -19.34 -23.64 -4.22
C VAL A 197 -19.19 -24.86 -3.31
N LYS A 198 -18.18 -25.70 -3.52
CA LYS A 198 -17.82 -26.77 -2.58
C LYS A 198 -16.64 -26.30 -1.72
N PRO A 199 -16.87 -25.56 -0.62
CA PRO A 199 -15.76 -25.16 0.25
C PRO A 199 -15.19 -26.40 0.94
N VAL A 200 -13.87 -26.56 0.90
CA VAL A 200 -13.17 -27.52 1.75
C VAL A 200 -12.84 -26.81 3.06
N VAL A 201 -13.52 -27.20 4.15
CA VAL A 201 -13.29 -26.63 5.48
C VAL A 201 -12.43 -27.62 6.28
N TYR A 202 -11.22 -27.20 6.63
CA TYR A 202 -10.36 -27.97 7.55
C TYR A 202 -10.75 -27.63 8.99
N LEU A 203 -11.54 -28.51 9.62
CA LEU A 203 -11.88 -28.39 11.04
C LEU A 203 -10.85 -29.16 11.87
N TYR A 204 -10.10 -28.44 12.70
CA TYR A 204 -9.31 -29.05 13.77
C TYR A 204 -10.16 -29.07 15.04
N VAL A 205 -10.84 -30.18 15.28
CA VAL A 205 -11.53 -30.42 16.55
C VAL A 205 -10.51 -31.05 17.51
N GLY A 206 -10.01 -30.26 18.45
CA GLY A 206 -9.26 -30.80 19.58
C GLY A 206 -10.18 -31.68 20.41
N ALA A 207 -9.98 -33.00 20.37
CA ALA A 207 -10.69 -33.92 21.23
C ALA A 207 -10.26 -33.68 22.69
N CYS A 208 -11.10 -32.96 23.45
CA CYS A 208 -10.98 -32.92 24.90
C CYS A 208 -12.37 -33.10 25.54
N HIS A 209 -12.50 -34.27 26.15
CA HIS A 209 -13.53 -34.73 27.09
C HIS A 209 -14.94 -35.08 26.60
N VAL A 210 -15.15 -36.40 26.54
CA VAL A 210 -16.31 -37.17 27.03
C VAL A 210 -17.22 -36.35 27.96
N PHE A 211 -18.48 -36.19 27.58
CA PHE A 211 -19.59 -36.10 28.52
C PHE A 211 -20.79 -36.89 27.98
N CYS A 212 -21.12 -37.93 28.74
CA CYS A 212 -22.32 -38.75 28.60
C CYS A 212 -23.46 -37.97 29.26
N VAL A 213 -24.56 -37.69 28.55
CA VAL A 213 -25.89 -37.54 29.17
C VAL A 213 -26.94 -38.09 28.20
N SER A 214 -27.74 -38.98 28.80
CA SER A 214 -28.83 -39.87 28.35
C SER A 214 -29.75 -39.42 27.23
#